data_AF-A0A5D0V001-F1
#
_entry.id   AF-A0A5D0V001-F1
#
_cell.length_a   1.000
_cell.length_b   1.000
_cell.length_c   1.000
_cell.angle_alpha   90.00
_cell.angle_beta   90.00
_cell.angle_gamma   90.00
#
_symmetry.space_group_name_H-M   'P 1'
#
loop_
_entity.id
_entity.type
_entity.pdbx_description
1 polymer ?
#
loop_
_entity_poly.entity_id
_entity_poly.type
_entity_poly.pdbx_seq_one_letter_code
_entity_poly.pdbx_strand_id
1 'polypeptide(L)'
;MVSLKLEITMDSAALDFPVRRFGAFLATRSKARQAREDLAGAIQAAIAGSVVTIDFDGVEAMTISFADEFLGKFYTALGAGDLTTAGVRLAGLNEETREAVAICLERRDLVALALEGNVPTLVGRTEPLLETFEAVLQLHEFRAADLAAQLSITAQNANNRLKRLVDAAALKRRQAAVSNRGGKEFVYTLVAYTN
;
A
#
# COMPACT_ATOMS: atom_id res chain seq x y z
N MET A 1 19.80 -25.39 1.02
CA MET A 1 18.62 -24.66 0.55
C MET A 1 17.69 -24.52 1.74
N VAL A 2 17.84 -23.44 2.53
CA VAL A 2 17.09 -23.26 3.78
C VAL A 2 15.78 -22.59 3.42
N SER A 3 14.69 -23.35 3.51
CA SER A 3 13.32 -22.83 3.37
C SER A 3 12.99 -22.07 4.66
N LEU A 4 13.17 -20.76 4.64
CA LEU A 4 12.67 -19.87 5.70
C LEU A 4 11.15 -19.79 5.54
N LYS A 5 10.42 -20.55 6.36
CA LYS A 5 9.02 -20.26 6.66
C LYS A 5 9.02 -18.91 7.39
N LEU A 6 8.54 -17.87 6.72
CA LEU A 6 8.15 -16.63 7.41
C LEU A 6 6.98 -16.99 8.32
N GLU A 7 7.24 -17.14 9.61
CA GLU A 7 6.19 -17.07 10.62
C GLU A 7 5.71 -15.61 10.63
N ILE A 8 4.46 -15.42 10.18
CA ILE A 8 3.80 -14.12 10.22
C ILE A 8 3.35 -13.90 11.66
N THR A 9 4.16 -13.24 12.47
CA THR A 9 3.77 -12.82 13.82
C THR A 9 2.60 -11.84 13.71
N MET A 10 1.50 -12.08 14.44
CA MET A 10 0.26 -11.30 14.36
C MET A 10 0.27 -10.03 15.24
N ASP A 11 1.27 -9.14 15.12
CA ASP A 11 1.37 -7.97 16.00
C ASP A 11 0.95 -6.63 15.35
N SER A 12 -0.07 -6.68 14.48
CA SER A 12 -0.86 -5.51 14.12
C SER A 12 -2.30 -5.94 13.90
N ALA A 13 -3.27 -5.26 14.53
CA ALA A 13 -4.68 -5.46 14.24
C ALA A 13 -4.89 -5.35 12.72
N ALA A 14 -5.44 -6.40 12.11
CA ALA A 14 -5.71 -6.43 10.68
C ALA A 14 -7.19 -6.10 10.45
N LEU A 15 -7.45 -5.14 9.56
CA LEU A 15 -8.80 -4.88 9.04
C LEU A 15 -8.89 -5.51 7.65
N ASP A 16 -9.67 -6.57 7.53
CA ASP A 16 -9.96 -7.16 6.22
C ASP A 16 -11.26 -6.58 5.65
N PHE A 17 -11.19 -6.03 4.44
CA PHE A 17 -12.30 -5.41 3.73
C PHE A 17 -12.62 -6.20 2.46
N PRO A 18 -13.58 -7.14 2.50
CA PRO A 18 -13.92 -7.97 1.35
C PRO A 18 -14.77 -7.20 0.35
N VAL A 19 -14.23 -6.91 -0.83
CA VAL A 19 -14.89 -6.16 -1.90
C VAL A 19 -16.04 -6.96 -2.52
N ARG A 20 -15.98 -8.30 -2.52
CA ARG A 20 -17.05 -9.19 -3.01
C ARG A 20 -18.43 -8.94 -2.41
N ARG A 21 -18.53 -8.30 -1.23
CA ARG A 21 -19.82 -7.92 -0.63
C ARG A 21 -20.60 -6.92 -1.47
N PHE A 22 -19.91 -6.23 -2.39
CA PHE A 22 -20.49 -5.36 -3.40
C PHE A 22 -20.74 -6.12 -4.73
N GLY A 23 -20.62 -7.44 -4.77
CA GLY A 23 -20.89 -8.28 -5.94
C GLY A 23 -19.65 -8.62 -6.77
N ALA A 24 -19.81 -9.61 -7.65
CA ALA A 24 -18.72 -10.14 -8.48
C ALA A 24 -18.39 -9.25 -9.69
N PHE A 25 -19.35 -8.46 -10.20
CA PHE A 25 -19.18 -7.56 -11.33
C PHE A 25 -19.40 -6.10 -10.89
N LEU A 26 -18.33 -5.30 -10.89
CA LEU A 26 -18.30 -3.98 -10.27
C LEU A 26 -18.11 -2.88 -11.32
N ALA A 27 -19.23 -2.27 -11.76
CA ALA A 27 -19.21 -1.39 -12.94
C ALA A 27 -19.55 0.09 -12.68
N THR A 28 -20.22 0.42 -11.59
CA THR A 28 -20.84 1.75 -11.41
C THR A 28 -20.14 2.61 -10.36
N ARG A 29 -20.07 3.92 -10.62
CA ARG A 29 -19.52 4.90 -9.66
C ARG A 29 -20.35 5.02 -8.38
N SER A 30 -21.68 4.82 -8.45
CA SER A 30 -22.51 4.85 -7.24
C SER A 30 -22.13 3.72 -6.27
N LYS A 31 -21.92 2.51 -6.80
CA LYS A 31 -21.50 1.36 -6.00
C LYS A 31 -20.06 1.50 -5.50
N ALA A 32 -19.16 2.03 -6.33
CA ALA A 32 -17.80 2.35 -5.94
C ALA A 32 -17.74 3.38 -4.80
N ARG A 33 -18.59 4.40 -4.85
CA ARG A 33 -18.72 5.39 -3.77
C ARG A 33 -19.17 4.74 -2.47
N GLN A 34 -20.19 3.89 -2.52
CA GLN A 34 -20.65 3.13 -1.36
C GLN A 34 -19.52 2.27 -0.77
N ALA A 35 -18.78 1.55 -1.63
CA ALA A 35 -17.64 0.76 -1.18
C ALA A 35 -16.53 1.61 -0.52
N ARG A 36 -16.25 2.78 -1.08
CA ARG A 36 -15.28 3.73 -0.52
C ARG A 36 -15.71 4.29 0.84
N GLU A 37 -16.97 4.70 0.95
CA GLU A 37 -17.52 5.26 2.18
C GLU A 37 -17.53 4.22 3.30
N ASP A 38 -17.93 2.99 2.98
CA ASP A 38 -17.90 1.92 3.96
C ASP A 38 -16.46 1.54 4.37
N LEU A 39 -15.50 1.53 3.43
CA LEU A 39 -14.09 1.29 3.74
C LEU A 39 -13.54 2.36 4.68
N ALA A 40 -13.84 3.63 4.40
CA ALA A 40 -13.44 4.74 5.26
C ALA A 40 -14.06 4.61 6.66
N GLY A 41 -15.35 4.26 6.75
CA GLY A 41 -16.02 4.01 8.02
C GLY A 41 -15.40 2.84 8.79
N ALA A 42 -15.06 1.74 8.11
CA ALA A 42 -14.40 0.60 8.71
C ALA A 42 -13.00 0.96 9.25
N ILE A 43 -12.23 1.78 8.53
CA ILE A 43 -10.91 2.26 8.97
C ILE A 43 -11.04 3.17 10.19
N GLN A 44 -12.04 4.05 10.22
CA GLN A 44 -12.28 4.93 11.37
C GLN A 44 -12.73 4.17 12.62
N ALA A 45 -13.46 3.08 12.45
CA ALA A 45 -13.91 2.21 13.54
C ALA A 45 -12.83 1.20 14.00
N ALA A 46 -11.79 0.98 13.19
CA ALA A 46 -10.72 0.05 13.50
C ALA A 46 -9.79 0.57 14.60
N ILE A 47 -9.04 -0.34 15.22
CA ILE A 47 -8.02 0.02 16.20
C ILE A 47 -6.97 0.91 15.52
N ALA A 48 -6.58 2.00 16.18
CA ALA A 48 -5.57 2.90 15.68
C ALA A 48 -4.29 2.13 15.32
N GLY A 49 -3.77 2.34 14.12
CA GLY A 49 -2.60 1.61 13.63
C GLY A 49 -2.91 0.23 13.06
N SER A 50 -4.17 -0.07 12.72
CA SER A 50 -4.50 -1.29 11.98
C SER A 50 -3.94 -1.25 10.56
N VAL A 51 -3.51 -2.40 10.03
CA VAL A 51 -3.20 -2.58 8.61
C VAL A 51 -4.47 -3.04 7.89
N VAL A 52 -4.78 -2.43 6.75
CA VAL A 52 -5.97 -2.70 5.96
C VAL A 52 -5.64 -3.62 4.80
N THR A 53 -6.30 -4.78 4.74
CA THR A 53 -6.34 -5.63 3.54
C THR A 53 -7.61 -5.30 2.76
N ILE A 54 -7.47 -4.78 1.54
CA ILE A 54 -8.61 -4.66 0.61
C ILE A 54 -8.60 -5.91 -0.26
N ASP A 55 -9.54 -6.81 0.00
CA ASP A 55 -9.57 -8.16 -0.58
C ASP A 55 -10.57 -8.22 -1.75
N PHE A 56 -10.04 -8.53 -2.93
CA PHE A 56 -10.77 -8.67 -4.18
C PHE A 56 -11.15 -10.12 -4.50
N ASP A 57 -10.86 -11.09 -3.64
CA ASP A 57 -11.26 -12.48 -3.87
C ASP A 57 -12.79 -12.58 -4.07
N GLY A 58 -13.20 -13.30 -5.12
CA GLY A 58 -14.59 -13.40 -5.56
C GLY A 58 -15.13 -12.19 -6.33
N VAL A 59 -14.29 -11.19 -6.67
CA VAL A 59 -14.61 -10.18 -7.69
C VAL A 59 -14.10 -10.68 -9.03
N GLU A 60 -15.00 -10.91 -9.97
CA GLU A 60 -14.69 -11.45 -11.30
C GLU A 60 -14.21 -10.35 -12.25
N ALA A 61 -14.92 -9.22 -12.28
CA ALA A 61 -14.57 -8.11 -13.17
C ALA A 61 -14.92 -6.75 -12.55
N MET A 62 -14.16 -5.73 -12.93
CA MET A 62 -14.33 -4.36 -12.45
C MET A 62 -14.05 -3.35 -13.56
N THR A 63 -14.88 -2.33 -13.68
CA THR A 63 -14.61 -1.25 -14.64
C THR A 63 -13.56 -0.28 -14.07
N ILE A 64 -12.79 0.35 -14.95
CA ILE A 64 -11.86 1.43 -14.58
C ILE A 64 -12.58 2.57 -13.83
N SER A 65 -13.83 2.87 -14.18
CA SER A 65 -14.61 3.92 -13.52
C SER A 65 -15.02 3.56 -12.10
N PHE A 66 -15.27 2.27 -11.82
CA PHE A 66 -15.44 1.79 -10.46
C PHE A 66 -14.13 1.89 -9.68
N ALA A 67 -13.03 1.38 -10.24
CA ALA A 67 -11.71 1.42 -9.61
C ALA A 67 -11.27 2.86 -9.26
N ASP A 68 -11.50 3.80 -10.17
CA ASP A 68 -11.18 5.23 -10.00
C ASP A 68 -11.97 5.89 -8.87
N GLU A 69 -13.28 5.64 -8.81
CA GLU A 69 -14.14 6.19 -7.77
C GLU A 69 -13.89 5.55 -6.41
N PHE A 70 -13.51 4.26 -6.37
CA PHE A 70 -13.20 3.53 -5.15
C PHE A 70 -11.75 3.74 -4.71
N LEU A 71 -10.79 3.07 -5.34
CA LEU A 71 -9.37 3.09 -4.96
C LEU A 71 -8.69 4.41 -5.29
N GLY A 72 -8.96 4.99 -6.46
CA GLY A 72 -8.30 6.23 -6.89
C GLY A 72 -8.54 7.38 -5.92
N LYS A 73 -9.80 7.59 -5.53
CA LYS A 73 -10.18 8.58 -4.51
C LYS A 73 -9.74 8.20 -3.11
N PHE A 74 -9.77 6.91 -2.75
CA PHE A 74 -9.29 6.43 -1.46
C PHE A 74 -7.79 6.73 -1.26
N TYR A 75 -6.94 6.37 -2.21
CA TYR A 75 -5.50 6.65 -2.13
C TYR A 75 -5.18 8.14 -2.21
N THR A 76 -5.99 8.94 -2.91
CA THR A 76 -5.88 10.41 -2.89
C THR A 76 -6.13 10.94 -1.47
N ALA A 77 -7.18 10.46 -0.79
CA ALA A 77 -7.49 10.85 0.59
C ALA A 77 -6.40 10.38 1.59
N LEU A 78 -5.85 9.18 1.41
CA LEU A 78 -4.72 8.69 2.21
C LEU A 78 -3.48 9.58 2.05
N GLY A 79 -3.09 9.90 0.82
CA GLY A 79 -1.91 10.73 0.55
C GLY A 79 -2.07 12.18 1.04
N ALA A 80 -3.31 12.68 1.11
CA ALA A 80 -3.64 13.98 1.71
C ALA A 80 -3.66 13.96 3.25
N GLY A 81 -3.74 12.78 3.87
CA GLY A 81 -3.86 12.62 5.32
C GLY A 81 -5.29 12.73 5.85
N ASP A 82 -6.30 12.76 4.98
CA ASP A 82 -7.73 12.78 5.36
C ASP A 82 -8.19 11.44 5.96
N LEU A 83 -7.43 10.37 5.69
CA LEU A 83 -7.62 9.05 6.24
C LEU A 83 -6.28 8.52 6.74
N THR A 84 -6.28 7.86 7.90
CA THR A 84 -5.05 7.35 8.52
C THR A 84 -5.18 5.86 8.85
N THR A 85 -4.12 5.12 8.56
CA THR A 85 -3.98 3.68 8.81
C THR A 85 -2.48 3.36 8.93
N ALA A 86 -2.11 2.24 9.57
CA ALA A 86 -0.71 1.81 9.58
C ALA A 86 -0.25 1.22 8.25
N GLY A 87 -1.16 0.90 7.33
CA GLY A 87 -0.78 0.36 6.03
C GLY A 87 -1.98 -0.11 5.23
N VAL A 88 -1.81 -0.18 3.92
CA VAL A 88 -2.80 -0.76 3.02
C VAL A 88 -2.13 -1.76 2.10
N ARG A 89 -2.80 -2.89 1.90
CA ARG A 89 -2.43 -3.91 0.91
C ARG A 89 -3.66 -4.36 0.14
N LEU A 90 -3.51 -4.56 -1.17
CA LEU A 90 -4.52 -5.17 -2.02
C LEU A 90 -4.25 -6.68 -2.10
N ALA A 91 -5.28 -7.50 -1.99
CA ALA A 91 -5.17 -8.96 -2.11
C ALA A 91 -6.28 -9.50 -3.03
N GLY A 92 -6.12 -10.73 -3.52
CA GLY A 92 -7.17 -11.41 -4.31
C GLY A 92 -7.44 -10.79 -5.68
N LEU A 93 -6.54 -9.96 -6.20
CA LEU A 93 -6.66 -9.41 -7.55
C LEU A 93 -6.47 -10.54 -8.57
N ASN A 94 -7.44 -10.70 -9.47
CA ASN A 94 -7.27 -11.46 -10.71
C ASN A 94 -6.73 -10.56 -11.83
N GLU A 95 -6.50 -11.11 -13.03
CA GLU A 95 -5.95 -10.33 -14.15
C GLU A 95 -6.79 -9.10 -14.51
N GLU A 96 -8.11 -9.28 -14.68
CA GLU A 96 -9.01 -8.19 -15.09
C GLU A 96 -9.10 -7.07 -14.04
N THR A 97 -9.24 -7.45 -12.76
CA THR A 97 -9.32 -6.48 -11.66
C THR A 97 -7.97 -5.78 -11.47
N ARG A 98 -6.85 -6.50 -11.57
CA ARG A 98 -5.50 -5.93 -11.50
C ARG A 98 -5.27 -4.89 -12.59
N GLU A 99 -5.67 -5.18 -13.84
CA GLU A 99 -5.57 -4.24 -14.95
C GLU A 99 -6.39 -2.97 -14.68
N ALA A 100 -7.64 -3.11 -14.24
CA ALA A 100 -8.49 -1.97 -13.90
C ALA A 100 -7.91 -1.10 -12.78
N VAL A 101 -7.31 -1.72 -11.75
CA VAL A 101 -6.60 -1.03 -10.67
C VAL A 101 -5.35 -0.31 -11.19
N ALA A 102 -4.52 -0.99 -12.00
CA ALA A 102 -3.30 -0.40 -12.57
C ALA A 102 -3.60 0.86 -13.36
N ILE A 103 -4.54 0.78 -14.31
CA ILE A 103 -4.94 1.92 -15.15
C ILE A 103 -5.48 3.07 -14.29
N CYS A 104 -6.27 2.76 -13.26
CA CYS A 104 -6.79 3.77 -12.34
C CYS A 104 -5.68 4.51 -11.60
N LEU A 105 -4.75 3.78 -11.00
CA LEU A 105 -3.68 4.36 -10.18
C LEU A 105 -2.67 5.13 -11.05
N GLU A 106 -2.33 4.61 -12.24
CA GLU A 106 -1.46 5.28 -13.21
C GLU A 106 -1.98 6.66 -13.60
N ARG A 107 -3.27 6.76 -13.94
CA ARG A 107 -3.92 8.02 -14.32
C ARG A 107 -3.90 9.08 -13.22
N ARG A 108 -3.70 8.68 -11.96
CA ARG A 108 -3.65 9.56 -10.79
C ARG A 108 -2.25 9.78 -10.26
N ASP A 109 -1.22 9.24 -10.90
CA ASP A 109 0.15 9.24 -10.38
C ASP A 109 0.28 8.57 -8.99
N LEU A 110 -0.52 7.52 -8.77
CA LEU A 110 -0.58 6.76 -7.52
C LEU A 110 0.02 5.37 -7.69
N VAL A 111 0.36 4.75 -6.56
CA VAL A 111 0.78 3.35 -6.46
C VAL A 111 0.07 2.68 -5.29
N ALA A 112 -0.04 1.35 -5.34
CA ALA A 112 -0.55 0.53 -4.26
C ALA A 112 0.34 -0.71 -4.05
N LEU A 113 0.48 -1.13 -2.80
CA LEU A 113 1.03 -2.43 -2.45
C LEU A 113 -0.03 -3.50 -2.74
N ALA A 114 0.32 -4.51 -3.54
CA ALA A 114 -0.51 -5.68 -3.75
C ALA A 114 0.20 -6.95 -3.25
N LEU A 115 -0.57 -7.97 -2.94
CA LEU A 115 -0.08 -9.32 -2.62
C LEU A 115 -0.53 -10.28 -3.73
N GLU A 116 0.42 -10.77 -4.50
CA GLU A 116 0.22 -11.85 -5.47
C GLU A 116 0.54 -13.17 -4.75
N GLY A 117 -0.51 -13.80 -4.20
CA GLY A 117 -0.34 -14.83 -3.18
C GLY A 117 0.31 -14.24 -1.93
N ASN A 118 1.55 -14.65 -1.63
CA ASN A 118 2.35 -14.10 -0.52
C ASN A 118 3.50 -13.20 -1.01
N VAL A 119 3.56 -12.88 -2.30
CA VAL A 119 4.63 -12.07 -2.88
C VAL A 119 4.16 -10.61 -2.96
N PRO A 120 4.85 -9.67 -2.28
CA PRO A 120 4.50 -8.26 -2.37
C PRO A 120 4.90 -7.68 -3.73
N THR A 121 3.99 -6.97 -4.38
CA THR A 121 4.20 -6.27 -5.66
C THR A 121 3.68 -4.84 -5.59
N LEU A 122 4.05 -4.01 -6.57
CA LEU A 122 3.45 -2.68 -6.77
C LEU A 122 2.53 -2.68 -7.98
N VAL A 123 1.43 -1.95 -7.85
CA VAL A 123 0.45 -1.71 -8.92
C VAL A 123 0.26 -0.19 -9.08
N GLY A 124 0.10 0.29 -10.31
CA GLY A 124 -0.08 1.71 -10.64
C GLY A 124 1.12 2.32 -11.34
N ARG A 125 1.42 3.60 -11.09
CA ARG A 125 2.55 4.30 -11.72
C ARG A 125 3.88 3.91 -11.08
N THR A 126 4.34 2.70 -11.40
CA THR A 126 5.47 2.11 -10.70
C THR A 126 6.80 2.73 -11.06
N GLU A 127 7.01 3.35 -12.21
CA GLU A 127 8.27 4.01 -12.52
C GLU A 127 8.32 5.45 -11.96
N PRO A 128 9.44 5.89 -11.35
CA PRO A 128 10.68 5.17 -11.06
C PRO A 128 10.69 4.45 -9.69
N LEU A 129 9.53 4.20 -9.08
CA LEU A 129 9.40 3.53 -7.80
C LEU A 129 9.64 2.01 -7.82
N LEU A 130 9.63 1.36 -8.99
CA LEU A 130 9.80 -0.09 -9.08
C LEU A 130 11.18 -0.51 -8.55
N GLU A 131 12.26 0.14 -8.99
CA GLU A 131 13.62 -0.10 -8.47
C GLU A 131 13.70 0.18 -6.96
N THR A 132 12.92 1.17 -6.50
CA THR A 132 12.87 1.53 -5.08
C THR A 132 12.20 0.43 -4.27
N PHE A 133 11.11 -0.11 -4.77
CA PHE A 133 10.37 -1.18 -4.13
C PHE A 133 11.17 -2.48 -4.10
N GLU A 134 11.84 -2.83 -5.20
CA GLU A 134 12.73 -3.98 -5.26
C GLU A 134 13.87 -3.87 -4.24
N ALA A 135 14.47 -2.69 -4.09
CA ALA A 135 15.47 -2.45 -3.05
C ALA A 135 14.87 -2.56 -1.64
N VAL A 136 13.68 -1.99 -1.41
CA VAL A 136 12.94 -2.07 -0.14
C VAL A 136 12.67 -3.52 0.28
N LEU A 137 12.33 -4.41 -0.66
CA LEU A 137 12.08 -5.82 -0.38
C LEU A 137 13.31 -6.53 0.23
N GLN A 138 14.52 -6.07 -0.10
CA GLN A 138 15.78 -6.59 0.43
C GLN A 138 16.15 -5.98 1.79
N LEU A 139 15.57 -4.83 2.14
CA LEU A 139 16.03 -3.97 3.23
C LEU A 139 15.29 -4.15 4.56
N HIS A 140 14.25 -4.97 4.65
CA HIS A 140 13.46 -5.25 5.87
C HIS A 140 13.15 -3.99 6.72
N GLU A 141 13.97 -3.68 7.72
CA GLU A 141 13.96 -2.42 8.48
C GLU A 141 15.17 -1.55 8.09
N PHE A 142 14.91 -0.35 7.56
CA PHE A 142 15.97 0.48 6.98
C PHE A 142 15.72 1.98 7.13
N ARG A 143 16.75 2.79 6.85
CA ARG A 143 16.73 4.25 6.84
C ARG A 143 16.84 4.76 5.41
N ALA A 144 16.49 6.03 5.19
CA ALA A 144 16.63 6.65 3.87
C ALA A 144 18.08 6.62 3.33
N ALA A 145 19.09 6.63 4.22
CA ALA A 145 20.49 6.52 3.85
C ALA A 145 20.84 5.14 3.27
N ASP A 146 20.23 4.07 3.79
CA ASP A 146 20.47 2.70 3.32
C ASP A 146 19.95 2.53 1.89
N LEU A 147 18.73 3.03 1.63
CA LEU A 147 18.16 3.05 0.28
C LEU A 147 19.01 3.90 -0.69
N ALA A 148 19.46 5.08 -0.24
CA ALA A 148 20.27 5.97 -1.06
C ALA A 148 21.59 5.29 -1.48
N ALA A 149 22.24 4.60 -0.54
CA ALA A 149 23.45 3.83 -0.81
C ALA A 149 23.18 2.65 -1.77
N GLN A 150 22.12 1.86 -1.51
CA GLN A 150 21.79 0.70 -2.33
C GLN A 150 21.49 1.05 -3.78
N LEU A 151 20.78 2.16 -4.02
CA LEU A 151 20.43 2.61 -5.36
C LEU A 151 21.45 3.58 -5.97
N SER A 152 22.52 3.93 -5.24
CA SER A 152 23.48 4.97 -5.64
C SER A 152 22.81 6.30 -6.04
N ILE A 153 21.81 6.74 -5.27
CA ILE A 153 21.07 7.99 -5.49
C ILE A 153 21.31 8.98 -4.35
N THR A 154 20.95 10.25 -4.56
CA THR A 154 21.02 11.25 -3.50
C THR A 154 20.04 10.94 -2.37
N ALA A 155 20.38 11.33 -1.14
CA ALA A 155 19.48 11.20 0.00
C ALA A 155 18.14 11.93 -0.22
N GLN A 156 18.14 13.05 -0.94
CA GLN A 156 16.92 13.77 -1.31
C GLN A 156 16.03 12.95 -2.26
N ASN A 157 16.62 12.31 -3.28
CA ASN A 157 15.89 11.43 -4.19
C ASN A 157 15.30 10.23 -3.44
N ALA A 158 16.08 9.58 -2.58
CA ALA A 158 15.60 8.48 -1.73
C ALA A 158 14.42 8.91 -0.84
N ASN A 159 14.53 10.05 -0.16
CA ASN A 159 13.43 10.58 0.68
C ASN A 159 12.16 10.86 -0.13
N ASN A 160 12.27 11.46 -1.31
CA ASN A 160 11.11 11.75 -2.17
C ASN A 160 10.41 10.46 -2.62
N ARG A 161 11.17 9.43 -2.98
CA ARG A 161 10.61 8.13 -3.40
C ARG A 161 9.99 7.37 -2.23
N LEU A 162 10.65 7.37 -1.06
CA LEU A 162 10.09 6.79 0.17
C LEU A 162 8.82 7.51 0.60
N LYS A 163 8.73 8.84 0.43
CA LYS A 163 7.51 9.59 0.71
C LYS A 163 6.34 9.06 -0.13
N ARG A 164 6.54 8.80 -1.43
CA ARG A 164 5.47 8.25 -2.29
C ARG A 164 4.96 6.89 -1.80
N LEU A 165 5.85 6.01 -1.33
CA LEU A 165 5.45 4.71 -0.77
C LEU A 165 4.77 4.85 0.60
N VAL A 166 5.13 5.85 1.41
CA VAL A 166 4.45 6.17 2.68
C VAL A 166 3.07 6.78 2.43
N ASP A 167 2.94 7.71 1.48
CA ASP A 167 1.65 8.32 1.11
C ASP A 167 0.67 7.27 0.56
N ALA A 168 1.20 6.24 -0.12
CA ALA A 168 0.46 5.06 -0.58
C ALA A 168 0.19 4.04 0.53
N ALA A 169 0.59 4.30 1.78
CA ALA A 169 0.51 3.38 2.89
C ALA A 169 1.13 1.99 2.62
N ALA A 170 2.12 1.92 1.72
CA ALA A 170 2.89 0.71 1.43
C ALA A 170 4.06 0.54 2.42
N LEU A 171 4.55 1.65 2.98
CA LEU A 171 5.58 1.67 4.02
C LEU A 171 5.05 2.26 5.32
N LYS A 172 5.42 1.64 6.44
CA LYS A 172 5.39 2.26 7.77
C LYS A 172 6.65 3.09 7.95
N ARG A 173 6.55 4.18 8.71
CA ARG A 173 7.71 4.91 9.22
C ARG A 173 7.56 5.25 10.69
N ARG A 174 8.64 5.15 11.45
CA ARG A 174 8.74 5.61 12.84
C ARG A 174 9.95 6.51 13.02
N GLN A 175 9.90 7.45 13.95
CA GLN A 175 11.07 8.26 14.27
C GLN A 175 12.15 7.38 14.91
N ALA A 176 13.40 7.56 14.52
CA ALA A 176 14.54 6.91 15.15
C ALA A 176 14.80 7.54 16.55
N ALA A 177 15.14 6.71 17.54
CA ALA A 177 15.32 7.13 18.93
C ALA A 177 16.51 8.09 19.17
N VAL A 178 17.45 8.17 18.23
CA VAL A 178 18.64 9.01 18.35
C VAL A 178 18.95 9.66 17.01
N SER A 179 18.80 10.98 16.91
CA SER A 179 19.38 11.75 15.82
C SER A 179 20.57 12.55 16.35
N ASN A 180 21.79 12.03 16.15
CA ASN A 180 23.02 12.73 16.52
C ASN A 180 23.28 14.00 15.68
N ARG A 181 22.37 14.39 14.77
CA ARG A 181 22.54 15.48 13.79
C ARG A 181 21.33 16.43 13.67
N GLY A 182 20.47 16.51 14.68
CA GLY A 182 19.39 17.52 14.76
C GLY A 182 18.23 17.39 13.75
N GLY A 183 18.34 16.53 12.73
CA GLY A 183 17.26 16.19 11.80
C GLY A 183 16.33 15.09 12.31
N LYS A 184 15.07 15.09 11.87
CA LYS A 184 14.15 13.96 12.09
C LYS A 184 14.56 12.81 11.18
N GLU A 185 15.09 11.75 11.76
CA GLU A 185 15.42 10.52 11.04
C GLU A 185 14.30 9.50 11.22
N PHE A 186 13.98 8.77 10.15
CA PHE A 186 12.94 7.76 10.15
C PHE A 186 13.50 6.39 9.82
N VAL A 187 12.92 5.39 10.47
CA VAL A 187 13.08 3.98 10.16
C VAL A 187 11.83 3.51 9.43
N TYR A 188 12.01 2.78 8.34
CA TYR A 188 10.98 2.32 7.42
C TYR A 188 10.86 0.80 7.45
N THR A 189 9.64 0.30 7.28
CA THR A 189 9.33 -1.13 7.18
C THR A 189 8.21 -1.33 6.16
N LEU A 190 8.32 -2.37 5.33
CA LEU A 190 7.27 -2.73 4.39
C LEU A 190 6.04 -3.28 5.12
N VAL A 191 4.85 -2.82 4.71
CA VAL A 191 3.57 -3.24 5.32
C VAL A 191 3.25 -4.73 5.12
N ALA A 192 3.87 -5.38 4.12
CA ALA A 192 3.70 -6.81 3.88
C ALA A 192 4.32 -7.71 4.96
N TYR A 193 5.32 -7.22 5.69
CA TYR A 193 5.91 -7.95 6.81
C TYR A 193 5.26 -7.45 8.10
N THR A 194 4.31 -8.22 8.65
CA THR A 194 3.96 -8.05 10.06
C THR A 194 5.13 -8.57 10.89
N ASN A 195 5.66 -7.71 11.77
CA ASN A 195 6.75 -8.01 12.68
C ASN A 195 6.24 -8.87 13.83
#